data_AF-A0A7S3LUU8-F1
#
_entry.id   AF-A0A7S3LUU8-F1
#
_cell.length_a   1.000
_cell.length_b   1.000
_cell.length_c   1.000
_cell.angle_alpha   90.00
_cell.angle_beta   90.00
_cell.angle_gamma   90.00
#
_symmetry.space_group_name_H-M   'P 1'
#
loop_
_entity.id
_entity.type
_entity.pdbx_description
1 polymer ?
#
loop_
_entity_poly.entity_id
_entity_poly.type
_entity_poly.pdbx_seq_one_letter_code
_entity_poly.pdbx_strand_id
1 'polypeptide(L)'
;RNEGRGRDDEGKGRGGGSLQPAGDLPKDGGSSAKNTSPLKRKREEDIEVATRLQEEEGEEEESDPSSSGDESEGGYEDESGSDEGEEEGDSSCDEEGGKAEGYGREESAAELARRITFMPSSARRITIQAALGREAFTRLSPDNLLLGPTPQEKVLKSELEACKEENRELRSAILASENEQRKTEDAVSRLESALDKAESRIRKLDKELRLAQRKSLAHRSLVQSMEEEEEEEEEQRELEKDMGLPASTSSTSASSVSSRRSVIESAKVKVEEEEERLAKLSAELAEKRRAFASLASRAYSLFKDLEEHASK
;
A
#
# COMPACT_ATOMS: atom_id res chain seq x y z
N ARG A 1 21.54 -23.56 -47.95
CA ARG A 1 22.96 -23.15 -47.90
C ARG A 1 23.43 -23.51 -46.50
N ASN A 2 23.92 -24.75 -46.26
CA ASN A 2 25.36 -25.16 -46.26
C ASN A 2 26.22 -24.11 -45.54
N GLU A 3 26.98 -24.41 -44.48
CA GLU A 3 27.91 -25.52 -44.18
C GLU A 3 27.91 -25.76 -42.64
N GLY A 4 28.33 -26.86 -41.98
CA GLY A 4 29.20 -27.98 -42.31
C GLY A 4 30.27 -28.17 -41.20
N ARG A 5 30.53 -29.43 -40.79
CA ARG A 5 31.53 -29.99 -39.83
C ARG A 5 31.00 -30.17 -38.39
N GLY A 6 30.86 -31.37 -37.79
CA GLY A 6 31.27 -32.73 -38.13
C GLY A 6 32.47 -33.20 -37.28
N ARG A 7 32.24 -34.13 -36.34
CA ARG A 7 33.02 -35.37 -36.10
C ARG A 7 32.50 -36.13 -34.87
N ASP A 8 31.94 -37.30 -35.16
CA ASP A 8 31.72 -38.39 -34.22
C ASP A 8 32.94 -39.34 -34.22
N ASP A 9 33.08 -40.01 -33.07
CA ASP A 9 33.18 -41.47 -32.93
C ASP A 9 34.50 -42.23 -32.72
N GLU A 10 34.30 -43.27 -31.89
CA GLU A 10 35.04 -44.52 -31.64
C GLU A 10 36.27 -44.58 -30.72
N GLY A 11 36.15 -45.42 -29.67
CA GLY A 11 37.09 -46.55 -29.58
C GLY A 11 37.54 -47.05 -28.18
N LYS A 12 36.77 -47.98 -27.61
CA LYS A 12 37.16 -49.28 -27.00
C LYS A 12 38.21 -49.33 -25.86
N GLY A 13 37.83 -50.04 -24.78
CA GLY A 13 38.78 -50.77 -23.92
C GLY A 13 38.14 -51.48 -22.72
N ARG A 14 37.93 -52.80 -22.83
CA ARG A 14 37.39 -53.69 -21.78
C ARG A 14 38.49 -54.25 -20.87
N GLY A 15 38.14 -54.52 -19.61
CA GLY A 15 38.78 -55.49 -18.71
C GLY A 15 38.29 -55.22 -17.28
N GLY A 16 37.56 -56.08 -16.56
CA GLY A 16 37.47 -57.54 -16.61
C GLY A 16 38.31 -58.13 -15.48
N GLY A 17 37.77 -58.25 -14.28
CA GLY A 17 38.45 -58.84 -13.12
C GLY A 17 37.53 -58.99 -11.91
N SER A 18 36.77 -60.08 -11.90
CA SER A 18 35.98 -60.59 -10.77
C SER A 18 36.90 -61.37 -9.82
N LEU A 19 36.71 -61.24 -8.50
CA LEU A 19 36.76 -62.32 -7.51
C LEU A 19 36.19 -61.81 -6.15
N GLN A 20 35.06 -62.40 -5.71
CA GLN A 20 34.56 -62.38 -4.32
C GLN A 20 35.26 -63.50 -3.49
N PRO A 21 34.91 -63.84 -2.22
CA PRO A 21 34.19 -63.13 -1.12
C PRO A 21 34.88 -63.27 0.28
N ALA A 22 34.22 -62.67 1.29
CA ALA A 22 34.16 -63.06 2.71
C ALA A 22 35.29 -62.65 3.69
N GLY A 23 34.87 -62.01 4.79
CA GLY A 23 35.68 -61.79 5.98
C GLY A 23 35.09 -60.71 6.90
N ASP A 24 34.11 -61.08 7.72
CA ASP A 24 33.67 -60.31 8.89
C ASP A 24 34.81 -60.17 9.92
N LEU A 25 35.03 -58.94 10.44
CA LEU A 25 35.04 -58.57 11.87
C LEU A 25 35.72 -57.20 12.10
N PRO A 26 35.35 -56.47 13.18
CA PRO A 26 35.42 -55.01 13.27
C PRO A 26 36.71 -54.52 13.90
N LYS A 27 37.22 -53.36 13.46
CA LYS A 27 38.19 -52.57 14.25
C LYS A 27 37.98 -51.07 14.08
N ASP A 28 37.54 -50.49 15.18
CA ASP A 28 37.93 -49.19 15.72
C ASP A 28 37.66 -47.94 14.87
N GLY A 29 36.62 -47.22 15.32
CA GLY A 29 36.44 -45.81 15.04
C GLY A 29 37.65 -45.01 15.52
N GLY A 30 38.50 -44.65 14.57
CA GLY A 30 39.46 -43.56 14.71
C GLY A 30 38.85 -42.31 14.09
N SER A 31 38.08 -41.56 14.87
CA SER A 31 37.82 -40.15 14.57
C SER A 31 39.18 -39.45 14.48
N SER A 32 39.60 -39.12 13.26
CA SER A 32 40.74 -38.26 13.01
C SER A 32 40.34 -36.84 13.43
N ALA A 33 40.33 -36.62 14.75
CA ALA A 33 40.29 -35.31 15.34
C ALA A 33 41.59 -34.62 14.92
N LYS A 34 41.50 -33.83 13.84
CA LYS A 34 42.51 -32.81 13.54
C LYS A 34 42.59 -31.93 14.78
N ASN A 35 43.72 -32.00 15.49
CA ASN A 35 44.05 -31.10 16.59
C ASN A 35 44.24 -29.69 16.02
N THR A 36 43.15 -29.01 15.72
CA THR A 36 43.10 -27.56 15.53
C THR A 36 42.98 -26.93 16.91
N SER A 37 43.80 -25.92 17.19
CA SER A 37 43.73 -25.17 18.44
C SER A 37 42.32 -24.59 18.64
N PRO A 38 41.85 -24.40 19.87
CA PRO A 38 40.52 -23.82 20.15
C PRO A 38 40.27 -22.50 19.39
N LEU A 39 41.33 -21.70 19.19
CA LEU A 39 41.31 -20.46 18.41
C LEU A 39 41.08 -20.68 16.91
N LYS A 40 41.62 -21.76 16.33
CA LYS A 40 41.39 -22.11 14.91
C LYS A 40 39.96 -22.55 14.66
N ARG A 41 39.33 -23.24 15.62
CA ARG A 41 37.90 -23.60 15.52
C ARG A 41 37.00 -22.37 15.59
N LYS A 42 37.30 -21.45 16.51
CA LYS A 42 36.58 -20.17 16.63
C LYS A 42 36.70 -19.33 15.36
N ARG A 43 37.89 -19.29 14.75
CA ARG A 43 38.13 -18.63 13.45
C ARG A 43 37.37 -19.30 12.30
N GLU A 44 37.31 -20.63 12.26
CA GLU A 44 36.52 -21.36 11.25
C GLU A 44 35.01 -21.08 11.41
N GLU A 45 34.50 -21.05 12.65
CA GLU A 45 33.10 -20.69 12.95
C GLU A 45 32.78 -19.23 12.58
N ASP A 46 33.67 -18.28 12.89
CA ASP A 46 33.48 -16.86 12.55
C ASP A 46 33.50 -16.62 11.03
N ILE A 47 34.33 -17.37 10.29
CA ILE A 47 34.36 -17.34 8.82
C ILE A 47 33.08 -17.95 8.24
N GLU A 48 32.58 -19.05 8.80
CA GLU A 48 31.34 -19.71 8.36
C GLU A 48 30.11 -18.81 8.56
N VAL A 49 30.07 -18.06 9.68
CA VAL A 49 29.04 -17.05 9.96
C VAL A 49 29.14 -15.88 8.99
N ALA A 50 30.36 -15.41 8.67
CA ALA A 50 30.57 -14.34 7.71
C ALA A 50 30.15 -14.75 6.28
N THR A 51 30.39 -16.00 5.87
CA THR A 51 29.97 -16.51 4.56
C THR A 51 28.46 -16.73 4.46
N ARG A 52 27.79 -17.20 5.52
CA ARG A 52 26.32 -17.31 5.54
C ARG A 52 25.63 -15.96 5.42
N LEU A 53 26.18 -14.92 6.05
CA LEU A 53 25.65 -13.56 5.90
C LEU A 53 25.84 -12.98 4.49
N GLN A 54 26.77 -13.54 3.70
CA GLN A 54 27.01 -13.16 2.31
C GLN A 54 26.08 -13.92 1.34
N GLU A 55 25.61 -15.11 1.72
CA GLU A 55 24.61 -15.88 0.97
C GLU A 55 23.16 -15.38 1.24
N GLU A 56 22.88 -14.86 2.44
CA GLU A 56 21.60 -14.15 2.74
C GLU A 56 21.44 -12.81 1.99
N GLU A 57 22.51 -12.26 1.38
CA GLU A 57 22.41 -11.11 0.46
C GLU A 57 21.80 -11.50 -0.91
N GLY A 58 21.52 -12.79 -1.18
CA GLY A 58 21.05 -13.30 -2.47
C GLY A 58 19.66 -13.94 -2.55
N GLU A 59 18.94 -14.16 -1.44
CA GLU A 59 17.71 -15.01 -1.44
C GLU A 59 16.40 -14.37 -0.94
N GLU A 60 16.34 -13.04 -0.73
CA GLU A 60 15.06 -12.37 -0.36
C GLU A 60 14.62 -11.28 -1.37
N GLU A 61 14.56 -11.64 -2.65
CA GLU A 61 13.59 -11.06 -3.59
C GLU A 61 12.50 -12.11 -3.86
N GLU A 62 11.27 -11.67 -4.12
CA GLU A 62 10.03 -12.45 -4.34
C GLU A 62 9.11 -12.61 -3.10
N SER A 63 8.49 -11.50 -2.71
CA SER A 63 7.05 -11.54 -2.39
C SER A 63 6.45 -10.15 -2.58
N ASP A 64 6.14 -9.85 -3.85
CA ASP A 64 5.20 -8.81 -4.23
C ASP A 64 3.77 -9.22 -3.82
N PRO A 65 3.03 -8.41 -3.07
CA PRO A 65 1.58 -8.38 -3.16
C PRO A 65 1.19 -7.30 -4.17
N SER A 66 0.78 -7.77 -5.34
CA SER A 66 -0.23 -7.21 -6.23
C SER A 66 -0.68 -5.76 -5.93
N SER A 67 -0.22 -4.81 -6.75
CA SER A 67 -0.88 -3.52 -6.92
C SER A 67 -0.94 -3.20 -8.40
N SER A 68 -2.04 -3.59 -9.04
CA SER A 68 -2.46 -3.05 -10.33
C SER A 68 -2.73 -1.55 -10.16
N GLY A 69 -1.81 -0.72 -10.63
CA GLY A 69 -1.97 0.73 -10.77
C GLY A 69 -1.63 1.10 -12.21
N ASP A 70 -2.67 1.17 -13.03
CA ASP A 70 -2.68 1.63 -14.41
C ASP A 70 -2.25 3.10 -14.44
N GLU A 71 -1.05 3.38 -14.97
CA GLU A 71 -0.57 4.73 -15.24
C GLU A 71 -0.98 5.12 -16.66
N SER A 72 -2.10 5.84 -16.78
CA SER A 72 -2.40 6.62 -17.97
C SER A 72 -2.11 8.09 -17.68
N GLU A 73 -0.90 8.50 -18.04
CA GLU A 73 -0.53 9.90 -18.21
C GLU A 73 -1.23 10.48 -19.46
N GLY A 74 -1.81 11.68 -19.29
CA GLY A 74 -1.59 12.77 -20.24
C GLY A 74 -2.62 12.99 -21.34
N GLY A 75 -3.29 14.15 -21.25
CA GLY A 75 -3.52 15.01 -22.40
C GLY A 75 -4.97 15.17 -22.85
N TYR A 76 -5.64 16.19 -22.32
CA TYR A 76 -6.73 16.85 -23.07
C TYR A 76 -6.40 18.33 -23.11
N GLU A 77 -6.09 18.80 -24.32
CA GLU A 77 -6.09 20.22 -24.66
C GLU A 77 -7.54 20.70 -24.69
N ASP A 78 -7.79 21.77 -23.95
CA ASP A 78 -9.07 22.45 -23.87
C ASP A 78 -9.09 23.47 -25.02
N GLU A 79 -9.57 23.05 -26.19
CA GLU A 79 -9.83 23.92 -27.33
C GLU A 79 -11.34 24.18 -27.41
N SER A 80 -11.70 25.40 -27.04
CA SER A 80 -12.98 26.05 -27.30
C SER A 80 -13.38 25.96 -28.78
N GLY A 81 -14.56 25.39 -29.04
CA GLY A 81 -15.20 25.38 -30.35
C GLY A 81 -16.71 25.48 -30.22
N SER A 82 -17.23 26.69 -30.45
CA SER A 82 -18.63 26.96 -30.76
C SER A 82 -19.04 26.25 -32.06
N ASP A 83 -20.15 25.51 -32.05
CA ASP A 83 -20.85 25.19 -33.30
C ASP A 83 -22.36 25.14 -33.09
N GLU A 84 -23.05 25.91 -33.92
CA GLU A 84 -24.50 25.96 -34.02
C GLU A 84 -24.93 24.83 -34.96
N GLY A 85 -25.76 23.91 -34.47
CA GLY A 85 -26.27 22.80 -35.25
C GLY A 85 -27.76 22.65 -35.03
N GLU A 86 -28.54 23.36 -35.84
CA GLU A 86 -29.92 23.02 -36.16
C GLU A 86 -29.93 21.64 -36.83
N GLU A 87 -30.63 20.65 -36.27
CA GLU A 87 -31.17 19.57 -37.10
C GLU A 87 -32.58 19.19 -36.64
N GLU A 88 -33.47 19.30 -37.62
CA GLU A 88 -34.85 18.88 -37.57
C GLU A 88 -34.95 17.35 -37.47
N GLY A 89 -35.68 16.88 -36.47
CA GLY A 89 -36.04 15.49 -36.29
C GLY A 89 -37.54 15.32 -36.42
N ASP A 90 -38.01 15.14 -37.66
CA ASP A 90 -39.33 14.60 -37.97
C ASP A 90 -39.56 13.29 -37.21
N SER A 91 -40.59 13.26 -36.35
CA SER A 91 -41.19 12.00 -35.92
C SER A 91 -42.71 12.11 -35.99
N SER A 92 -43.23 11.61 -37.10
CA SER A 92 -44.62 11.32 -37.35
C SER A 92 -45.14 10.34 -36.31
N CYS A 93 -46.09 10.77 -35.48
CA CYS A 93 -46.97 9.89 -34.72
C CYS A 93 -48.40 10.15 -35.19
N ASP A 94 -49.01 9.10 -35.71
CA ASP A 94 -50.29 9.08 -36.39
C ASP A 94 -51.44 9.77 -35.65
N GLU A 95 -52.20 10.55 -36.42
CA GLU A 95 -53.55 10.99 -36.08
C GLU A 95 -54.51 9.79 -36.06
N GLU A 96 -54.87 9.30 -34.87
CA GLU A 96 -56.18 8.66 -34.69
C GLU A 96 -57.16 9.65 -34.07
N GLY A 97 -57.98 10.23 -34.96
CA GLY A 97 -59.15 11.02 -34.62
C GLY A 97 -60.22 10.20 -33.91
N GLY A 98 -60.16 10.18 -32.57
CA GLY A 98 -61.26 9.75 -31.72
C GLY A 98 -62.28 10.88 -31.55
N LYS A 99 -63.32 10.90 -32.38
CA LYS A 99 -64.53 11.71 -32.18
C LYS A 99 -65.14 11.42 -30.81
N ALA A 100 -65.03 12.36 -29.86
CA ALA A 100 -65.84 12.34 -28.65
C ALA A 100 -67.21 12.98 -28.96
N GLU A 101 -68.09 12.19 -29.57
CA GLU A 101 -69.52 12.50 -29.57
C GLU A 101 -70.04 12.45 -28.13
N GLY A 102 -70.71 13.53 -27.73
CA GLY A 102 -71.27 13.67 -26.40
C GLY A 102 -72.39 12.66 -26.13
N TYR A 103 -72.40 12.11 -24.92
CA TYR A 103 -73.64 11.72 -24.27
C TYR A 103 -73.59 12.16 -22.81
N GLY A 104 -74.35 13.21 -22.51
CA GLY A 104 -74.81 13.52 -21.16
C GLY A 104 -75.73 12.41 -20.67
N ARG A 105 -75.13 11.39 -20.06
CA ARG A 105 -75.84 10.46 -19.17
C ARG A 105 -75.25 10.65 -17.79
N GLU A 106 -76.09 11.03 -16.83
CA GLU A 106 -75.78 10.89 -15.41
C GLU A 106 -75.55 9.39 -15.15
N GLU A 107 -74.29 8.98 -15.17
CA GLU A 107 -73.89 7.63 -14.78
C GLU A 107 -74.23 7.49 -13.29
N SER A 108 -75.16 6.59 -12.95
CA SER A 108 -75.57 6.44 -11.55
C SER A 108 -74.37 6.01 -10.70
N ALA A 109 -74.28 6.47 -9.44
CA ALA A 109 -73.17 6.12 -8.54
C ALA A 109 -72.95 4.60 -8.42
N ALA A 110 -73.99 3.80 -8.63
CA ALA A 110 -73.94 2.35 -8.64
C ALA A 110 -73.19 1.75 -9.85
N GLU A 111 -73.20 2.42 -11.00
CA GLU A 111 -72.54 1.99 -12.23
C GLU A 111 -71.05 2.36 -12.20
N LEU A 112 -70.72 3.56 -11.71
CA LEU A 112 -69.35 3.99 -11.43
C LEU A 112 -68.66 3.07 -10.40
N ALA A 113 -69.38 2.67 -9.34
CA ALA A 113 -68.86 1.76 -8.32
C ALA A 113 -68.49 0.38 -8.89
N ARG A 114 -69.32 -0.20 -9.77
CA ARG A 114 -69.02 -1.49 -10.42
C ARG A 114 -67.77 -1.39 -11.30
N ARG A 115 -67.61 -0.29 -12.02
CA ARG A 115 -66.45 -0.07 -12.90
C ARG A 115 -65.14 0.06 -12.12
N ILE A 116 -65.17 0.75 -10.97
CA ILE A 116 -63.98 0.92 -10.10
C ILE A 116 -63.54 -0.39 -9.45
N THR A 117 -64.46 -1.33 -9.15
CA THR A 117 -64.10 -2.60 -8.47
C THR A 117 -63.17 -3.52 -9.27
N PHE A 118 -63.10 -3.37 -10.60
CA PHE A 118 -62.28 -4.19 -11.48
C PHE A 118 -60.98 -3.52 -11.97
N MET A 119 -60.66 -2.30 -11.53
CA MET A 119 -59.46 -1.59 -11.98
C MET A 119 -58.20 -1.92 -11.15
N PRO A 120 -56.98 -1.73 -11.66
CA PRO A 120 -55.76 -1.73 -10.83
C PRO A 120 -55.76 -0.59 -9.80
N SER A 121 -55.11 -0.77 -8.64
CA SER A 121 -55.18 0.18 -7.50
C SER A 121 -54.69 1.61 -7.82
N SER A 122 -53.79 1.78 -8.78
CA SER A 122 -53.36 3.10 -9.27
C SER A 122 -54.46 3.79 -10.07
N ALA A 123 -55.10 3.07 -10.98
CA ALA A 123 -56.19 3.60 -11.79
C ALA A 123 -57.45 3.89 -10.96
N ARG A 124 -57.77 3.05 -9.95
CA ARG A 124 -58.87 3.34 -9.00
C ARG A 124 -58.68 4.68 -8.28
N ARG A 125 -57.46 4.94 -7.79
CA ARG A 125 -57.15 6.19 -7.08
C ARG A 125 -57.34 7.41 -7.98
N ILE A 126 -56.84 7.35 -9.22
CA ILE A 126 -57.00 8.43 -10.21
C ILE A 126 -58.49 8.66 -10.53
N THR A 127 -59.27 7.60 -10.75
CA THR A 127 -60.69 7.72 -11.08
C THR A 127 -61.53 8.26 -9.91
N ILE A 128 -61.26 7.81 -8.68
CA ILE A 128 -61.92 8.34 -7.48
C ILE A 128 -61.55 9.81 -7.27
N GLN A 129 -60.27 10.17 -7.43
CA GLN A 129 -59.80 11.54 -7.27
C GLN A 129 -60.38 12.48 -8.34
N ALA A 130 -60.56 12.00 -9.58
CA ALA A 130 -61.22 12.74 -10.66
C ALA A 130 -62.75 12.86 -10.47
N ALA A 131 -63.40 11.90 -9.83
CA ALA A 131 -64.82 11.98 -9.50
C ALA A 131 -65.07 12.96 -8.34
N LEU A 132 -64.27 12.87 -7.27
CA LEU A 132 -64.32 13.79 -6.14
C LEU A 132 -63.94 15.22 -6.55
N GLY A 133 -62.96 15.39 -7.46
CA GLY A 133 -62.60 16.69 -8.01
C GLY A 133 -63.73 17.33 -8.82
N ARG A 134 -64.56 16.53 -9.52
CA ARG A 134 -65.74 17.03 -10.24
C ARG A 134 -66.91 17.38 -9.33
N GLU A 135 -67.19 16.58 -8.30
CA GLU A 135 -68.22 16.88 -7.29
C GLU A 135 -67.86 18.09 -6.42
N ALA A 136 -66.57 18.30 -6.13
CA ALA A 136 -66.09 19.50 -5.46
C ALA A 136 -66.28 20.75 -6.33
N PHE A 137 -66.14 20.63 -7.65
CA PHE A 137 -66.29 21.74 -8.59
C PHE A 137 -67.75 22.16 -8.80
N THR A 138 -68.70 21.21 -8.76
CA THR A 138 -70.14 21.50 -8.95
C THR A 138 -70.84 22.03 -7.70
N ARG A 139 -70.24 21.91 -6.51
CA ARG A 139 -70.76 22.49 -5.26
C ARG A 139 -70.27 23.91 -4.98
N LEU A 140 -69.34 24.43 -5.78
CA LEU A 140 -68.93 25.83 -5.71
C LEU A 140 -69.93 26.66 -6.53
N SER A 141 -70.85 27.32 -5.84
CA SER A 141 -71.75 28.31 -6.44
C SER A 141 -70.91 29.34 -7.22
N PRO A 142 -71.31 29.76 -8.44
CA PRO A 142 -70.58 30.74 -9.25
C PRO A 142 -70.39 32.10 -8.54
N ASP A 143 -71.14 32.37 -7.48
CA ASP A 143 -70.99 33.56 -6.64
C ASP A 143 -69.72 33.56 -5.77
N ASN A 144 -69.01 32.44 -5.63
CA ASN A 144 -67.72 32.38 -4.93
C ASN A 144 -66.52 32.78 -5.80
N LEU A 145 -66.72 33.09 -7.09
CA LEU A 145 -65.64 33.44 -8.03
C LEU A 145 -65.20 34.92 -7.95
N LEU A 146 -65.85 35.75 -7.12
CA LEU A 146 -65.58 37.19 -7.01
C LEU A 146 -65.02 37.65 -5.66
N LEU A 147 -64.94 36.77 -4.66
CA LEU A 147 -64.19 37.08 -3.44
C LEU A 147 -62.71 36.86 -3.71
N GLY A 148 -61.97 37.96 -3.86
CA GLY A 148 -60.50 37.93 -3.84
C GLY A 148 -59.98 37.18 -2.60
N PRO A 149 -58.71 36.73 -2.62
CA PRO A 149 -58.20 35.80 -1.64
C PRO A 149 -58.46 36.30 -0.23
N THR A 150 -59.06 35.42 0.58
CA THR A 150 -59.38 35.76 1.96
C THR A 150 -58.09 36.15 2.70
N PRO A 151 -58.16 36.97 3.75
CA PRO A 151 -56.97 37.29 4.55
C PRO A 151 -56.22 36.03 5.02
N GLN A 152 -56.97 34.96 5.33
CA GLN A 152 -56.41 33.64 5.69
C GLN A 152 -55.67 32.98 4.52
N GLU A 153 -56.22 33.01 3.29
CA GLU A 153 -55.53 32.49 2.10
C GLU A 153 -54.26 33.27 1.75
N LYS A 154 -54.22 34.58 2.00
CA LYS A 154 -53.02 35.40 1.83
C LYS A 154 -51.93 35.00 2.82
N VAL A 155 -52.29 34.82 4.09
CA VAL A 155 -51.36 34.38 5.16
C VAL A 155 -50.80 32.99 4.84
N LEU A 156 -51.65 32.02 4.50
CA LEU A 156 -51.21 30.66 4.15
C LEU A 156 -50.29 30.64 2.92
N LYS A 157 -50.56 31.49 1.90
CA LYS A 157 -49.66 31.62 0.75
C LYS A 157 -48.31 32.21 1.14
N SER A 158 -48.27 33.24 2.00
CA SER A 158 -47.00 33.78 2.50
C SER A 158 -46.22 32.78 3.35
N GLU A 159 -46.89 31.99 4.19
CA GLU A 159 -46.24 30.92 4.98
C GLU A 159 -45.70 29.80 4.09
N LEU A 160 -46.44 29.43 3.03
CA LEU A 160 -45.98 28.44 2.06
C LEU A 160 -44.73 28.91 1.31
N GLU A 161 -44.69 30.16 0.86
CA GLU A 161 -43.51 30.72 0.20
C GLU A 161 -42.32 30.84 1.16
N ALA A 162 -42.55 31.25 2.41
CA ALA A 162 -41.51 31.26 3.44
C ALA A 162 -40.92 29.85 3.69
N CYS A 163 -41.78 28.83 3.77
CA CYS A 163 -41.37 27.44 3.94
C CYS A 163 -40.61 26.88 2.72
N LYS A 164 -40.96 27.31 1.50
CA LYS A 164 -40.20 26.96 0.28
C LYS A 164 -38.81 27.60 0.28
N GLU A 165 -38.72 28.86 0.70
CA GLU A 165 -37.43 29.55 0.77
C GLU A 165 -36.52 28.93 1.85
N GLU A 166 -37.07 28.63 3.03
CA GLU A 166 -36.35 27.89 4.07
C GLU A 166 -35.89 26.51 3.56
N ASN A 167 -36.75 25.78 2.82
CA ASN A 167 -36.35 24.52 2.19
C ASN A 167 -35.21 24.70 1.17
N ARG A 168 -35.21 25.80 0.42
CA ARG A 168 -34.17 26.11 -0.55
C ARG A 168 -32.85 26.40 0.16
N GLU A 169 -32.89 27.17 1.23
CA GLU A 169 -31.73 27.52 2.05
C GLU A 169 -31.14 26.27 2.72
N LEU A 170 -31.98 25.42 3.34
CA LEU A 170 -31.55 24.16 3.94
C LEU A 170 -30.89 23.22 2.90
N ARG A 171 -31.49 23.07 1.72
CA ARG A 171 -30.89 22.26 0.64
C ARG A 171 -29.54 22.81 0.18
N SER A 172 -29.42 24.13 0.08
CA SER A 172 -28.15 24.79 -0.27
C SER A 172 -27.09 24.56 0.82
N ALA A 173 -27.47 24.65 2.09
CA ALA A 173 -26.58 24.40 3.22
C ALA A 173 -26.11 22.94 3.27
N ILE A 174 -27.00 21.98 3.02
CA ILE A 174 -26.66 20.55 2.94
C ILE A 174 -25.64 20.29 1.83
N LEU A 175 -25.88 20.80 0.61
CA LEU A 175 -24.95 20.63 -0.51
C LEU A 175 -23.57 21.26 -0.24
N ALA A 176 -23.53 22.42 0.41
CA ALA A 176 -22.28 23.05 0.81
C ALA A 176 -21.52 22.20 1.84
N SER A 177 -22.23 21.65 2.82
CA SER A 177 -21.65 20.75 3.83
C SER A 177 -21.12 19.45 3.21
N GLU A 178 -21.88 18.81 2.32
CA GLU A 178 -21.47 17.59 1.63
C GLU A 178 -20.22 17.83 0.77
N ASN A 179 -20.12 18.98 0.10
CA ASN A 179 -18.93 19.34 -0.67
C ASN A 179 -17.69 19.53 0.22
N GLU A 180 -17.83 20.12 1.41
CA GLU A 180 -16.72 20.28 2.34
C GLU A 180 -16.31 18.94 2.98
N GLN A 181 -17.27 18.07 3.26
CA GLN A 181 -17.02 16.70 3.70
C GLN A 181 -16.22 15.91 2.66
N ARG A 182 -16.59 16.00 1.37
CA ARG A 182 -15.80 15.34 0.30
C ARG A 182 -14.36 15.83 0.23
N LYS A 183 -14.13 17.15 0.33
CA LYS A 183 -12.76 17.70 0.32
C LYS A 183 -11.92 17.20 1.50
N THR A 184 -12.54 17.06 2.67
CA THR A 184 -11.86 16.58 3.88
C THR A 184 -11.58 15.08 3.80
N GLU A 185 -12.51 14.28 3.28
CA GLU A 185 -12.30 12.85 2.95
C GLU A 185 -11.15 12.65 1.94
N ASP A 186 -11.09 13.46 0.88
CA ASP A 186 -9.99 13.46 -0.09
C ASP A 186 -8.63 13.81 0.59
N ALA A 187 -8.64 14.77 1.51
CA ALA A 187 -7.45 15.16 2.25
C ALA A 187 -6.96 14.05 3.19
N VAL A 188 -7.89 13.33 3.85
CA VAL A 188 -7.57 12.16 4.68
C VAL A 188 -6.95 11.05 3.83
N SER A 189 -7.55 10.70 2.70
CA SER A 189 -7.03 9.67 1.79
C SER A 189 -5.60 9.98 1.31
N ARG A 190 -5.31 11.25 1.02
CA ARG A 190 -3.95 11.70 0.66
C ARG A 190 -2.96 11.56 1.83
N LEU A 191 -3.39 11.87 3.05
CA LEU A 191 -2.55 11.73 4.25
C LEU A 191 -2.29 10.28 4.60
N GLU A 192 -3.27 9.39 4.45
CA GLU A 192 -3.11 7.94 4.62
C GLU A 192 -2.04 7.40 3.66
N SER A 193 -2.15 7.70 2.36
CA SER A 193 -1.12 7.30 1.39
C SER A 193 0.27 7.87 1.72
N ALA A 194 0.33 9.11 2.23
CA ALA A 194 1.59 9.71 2.65
C ALA A 194 2.18 9.03 3.90
N LEU A 195 1.33 8.61 4.85
CA LEU A 195 1.75 7.85 6.03
C LEU A 195 2.29 6.48 5.65
N ASP A 196 1.63 5.75 4.75
CA ASP A 196 2.11 4.44 4.27
C ASP A 196 3.49 4.55 3.60
N LYS A 197 3.67 5.56 2.74
CA LYS A 197 4.96 5.86 2.09
C LYS A 197 6.02 6.20 3.14
N ALA A 198 5.70 7.03 4.12
CA ALA A 198 6.63 7.39 5.19
C ALA A 198 6.99 6.20 6.07
N GLU A 199 6.02 5.35 6.41
CA GLU A 199 6.24 4.14 7.21
C GLU A 199 7.13 3.14 6.48
N SER A 200 6.88 2.90 5.18
CA SER A 200 7.73 2.02 4.38
C SER A 200 9.18 2.50 4.34
N ARG A 201 9.42 3.83 4.23
CA ARG A 201 10.76 4.41 4.26
C ARG A 201 11.42 4.28 5.64
N ILE A 202 10.66 4.46 6.72
CA ILE A 202 11.15 4.22 8.09
C ILE A 202 11.56 2.75 8.25
N ARG A 203 10.76 1.79 7.76
CA ARG A 203 11.09 0.36 7.81
C ARG A 203 12.36 0.04 7.03
N LYS A 204 12.54 0.62 5.84
CA LYS A 204 13.79 0.47 5.04
C LYS A 204 15.01 0.99 5.79
N LEU A 205 14.95 2.22 6.31
CA LEU A 205 16.04 2.81 7.08
C LEU A 205 16.34 2.01 8.37
N ASP A 206 15.32 1.48 9.04
CA ASP A 206 15.51 0.65 10.25
C ASP A 206 16.20 -0.69 9.91
N LYS A 207 15.89 -1.31 8.76
CA LYS A 207 16.61 -2.49 8.25
C LYS A 207 18.08 -2.16 7.95
N GLU A 208 18.34 -1.08 7.21
CA GLU A 208 19.70 -0.63 6.89
C GLU A 208 20.51 -0.32 8.15
N LEU A 209 19.90 0.34 9.13
CA LEU A 209 20.53 0.64 10.41
C LEU A 209 20.93 -0.65 11.15
N ARG A 210 20.05 -1.66 11.21
CA ARG A 210 20.37 -2.95 11.84
C ARG A 210 21.51 -3.68 11.12
N LEU A 211 21.51 -3.65 9.78
CA LEU A 211 22.59 -4.25 8.99
C LEU A 211 23.93 -3.56 9.24
N ALA A 212 23.95 -2.23 9.20
CA ALA A 212 25.14 -1.45 9.53
C ALA A 212 25.62 -1.70 10.98
N GLN A 213 24.68 -1.89 11.93
CA GLN A 213 25.04 -2.21 13.33
C GLN A 213 25.74 -3.56 13.41
N ARG A 214 25.22 -4.58 12.71
CA ARG A 214 25.84 -5.90 12.63
C ARG A 214 27.25 -5.82 12.00
N LYS A 215 27.39 -5.07 10.90
CA LYS A 215 28.69 -4.88 10.22
C LYS A 215 29.72 -4.18 11.13
N SER A 216 29.33 -3.10 11.81
CA SER A 216 30.19 -2.41 12.78
C SER A 216 30.63 -3.33 13.93
N LEU A 217 29.71 -4.14 14.48
CA LEU A 217 30.05 -5.11 15.54
C LEU A 217 31.00 -6.20 15.05
N ALA A 218 30.78 -6.74 13.84
CA ALA A 218 31.67 -7.74 13.25
C ALA A 218 33.08 -7.18 13.03
N HIS A 219 33.20 -5.97 12.50
CA HIS A 219 34.50 -5.32 12.33
C HIS A 219 35.20 -5.03 13.67
N ARG A 220 34.47 -4.58 14.70
CA ARG A 220 35.04 -4.43 16.05
C ARG A 220 35.54 -5.74 16.63
N SER A 221 34.75 -6.81 16.52
CA SER A 221 35.15 -8.12 17.01
C SER A 221 36.39 -8.64 16.30
N LEU A 222 36.54 -8.38 15.00
CA LEU A 222 37.73 -8.74 14.23
C LEU A 222 38.95 -7.92 14.67
N VAL A 223 38.78 -6.61 14.89
CA VAL A 223 39.87 -5.75 15.39
C VAL A 223 40.34 -6.24 16.75
N GLN A 224 39.42 -6.52 17.68
CA GLN A 224 39.74 -7.01 19.01
C GLN A 224 40.49 -8.35 18.97
N SER A 225 40.02 -9.32 18.17
CA SER A 225 40.69 -10.62 18.08
C SER A 225 42.09 -10.52 17.47
N MET A 226 42.29 -9.61 16.52
CA MET A 226 43.61 -9.36 15.95
C MET A 226 44.56 -8.63 16.90
N GLU A 227 44.03 -7.72 17.73
CA GLU A 227 44.81 -7.03 18.77
C GLU A 227 45.22 -7.99 19.89
N GLU A 228 44.31 -8.87 20.34
CA GLU A 228 44.59 -9.94 21.31
C GLU A 228 45.68 -10.91 20.78
N GLU A 229 45.58 -11.34 19.51
CA GLU A 229 46.61 -12.20 18.88
C GLU A 229 47.98 -11.49 18.79
N GLU A 230 47.99 -10.17 18.54
CA GLU A 230 49.23 -9.39 18.51
C GLU A 230 49.87 -9.26 19.90
N GLU A 231 49.07 -9.05 20.94
CA GLU A 231 49.52 -8.97 22.34
C GLU A 231 50.10 -10.32 22.80
N GLU A 232 49.43 -11.44 22.52
CA GLU A 232 49.94 -12.79 22.81
C GLU A 232 51.27 -13.07 22.09
N GLU A 233 51.40 -12.68 20.80
CA GLU A 233 52.66 -12.82 20.05
C GLU A 233 53.79 -11.92 20.60
N GLU A 234 53.46 -10.78 21.23
CA GLU A 234 54.43 -9.89 21.87
C GLU A 234 54.90 -10.44 23.22
N GLU A 235 53.98 -10.89 24.07
CA GLU A 235 54.31 -11.58 25.33
C GLU A 235 55.20 -12.80 25.08
N GLN A 236 54.88 -13.60 24.06
CA GLN A 236 55.68 -14.77 23.70
C GLN A 236 57.10 -14.38 23.24
N ARG A 237 57.25 -13.27 22.50
CA ARG A 237 58.56 -12.74 22.10
C ARG A 237 59.38 -12.25 23.29
N GLU A 238 58.75 -11.62 24.27
CA GLU A 238 59.43 -11.20 25.51
C GLU A 238 59.92 -12.41 26.33
N LEU A 239 59.08 -13.45 26.45
CA LEU A 239 59.47 -14.69 27.12
C LEU A 239 60.62 -15.41 26.41
N GLU A 240 60.62 -15.48 25.07
CA GLU A 240 61.73 -16.07 24.30
C GLU A 240 63.04 -15.29 24.53
N LYS A 241 62.95 -13.95 24.58
CA LYS A 241 64.08 -13.07 24.83
C LYS A 241 64.67 -13.26 26.23
N ASP A 242 63.83 -13.38 27.25
CA ASP A 242 64.25 -13.59 28.64
C ASP A 242 64.89 -14.97 28.85
N MET A 243 64.45 -15.98 28.10
CA MET A 243 65.00 -17.34 28.14
C MET A 243 66.29 -17.50 27.31
N GLY A 244 66.73 -16.45 26.61
CA GLY A 244 67.92 -16.49 25.74
C GLY A 244 67.80 -17.50 24.59
N LEU A 245 66.57 -17.87 24.21
CA LEU A 245 66.32 -18.77 23.10
C LEU A 245 66.59 -18.01 21.80
N PRO A 246 67.24 -18.62 20.79
CA PRO A 246 67.28 -18.01 19.46
C PRO A 246 65.83 -17.86 19.00
N ALA A 247 65.45 -16.65 18.57
CA ALA A 247 64.11 -16.35 18.05
C ALA A 247 63.65 -17.53 17.20
N SER A 248 62.63 -18.24 17.68
CA SER A 248 62.34 -19.57 17.16
C SER A 248 62.00 -19.47 15.67
N THR A 249 62.26 -20.54 14.92
CA THR A 249 62.03 -20.65 13.47
C THR A 249 60.54 -20.61 13.08
N SER A 250 59.66 -20.01 13.87
CA SER A 250 58.38 -19.55 13.37
C SER A 250 58.68 -18.49 12.31
N SER A 251 58.21 -18.71 11.09
CA SER A 251 58.35 -17.85 9.93
C SER A 251 57.68 -16.47 10.05
N THR A 252 57.47 -15.97 11.27
CA THR A 252 57.02 -14.61 11.60
C THR A 252 58.16 -13.63 11.39
N SER A 253 58.55 -13.48 10.13
CA SER A 253 59.40 -12.37 9.70
C SER A 253 58.75 -11.04 10.11
N ALA A 254 59.55 -10.01 10.39
CA ALA A 254 59.05 -8.65 10.66
C ALA A 254 58.06 -8.14 9.58
N SER A 255 58.14 -8.72 8.36
CA SER A 255 57.18 -8.53 7.27
C SER A 255 55.76 -9.03 7.58
N SER A 256 55.59 -10.17 8.29
CA SER A 256 54.25 -10.70 8.64
C SER A 256 53.60 -9.93 9.79
N VAL A 257 54.39 -9.42 10.74
CA VAL A 257 53.89 -8.54 11.82
C VAL A 257 53.51 -7.17 11.23
N SER A 258 54.35 -6.61 10.36
CA SER A 258 54.02 -5.37 9.65
C SER A 258 52.78 -5.50 8.76
N SER A 259 52.58 -6.66 8.12
CA SER A 259 51.39 -6.92 7.30
C SER A 259 50.12 -7.14 8.12
N ARG A 260 50.22 -7.63 9.37
CA ARG A 260 49.06 -7.75 10.26
C ARG A 260 48.64 -6.41 10.84
N ARG A 261 49.60 -5.58 11.28
CA ARG A 261 49.33 -4.21 11.74
C ARG A 261 48.59 -3.37 10.70
N SER A 262 48.98 -3.46 9.43
CA SER A 262 48.28 -2.73 8.36
C SER A 262 46.85 -3.23 8.14
N VAL A 263 46.57 -4.52 8.36
CA VAL A 263 45.21 -5.07 8.32
C VAL A 263 44.39 -4.60 9.52
N ILE A 264 44.98 -4.53 10.73
CA ILE A 264 44.32 -3.98 11.92
C ILE A 264 43.96 -2.52 11.70
N GLU A 265 44.90 -1.69 11.24
CA GLU A 265 44.63 -0.29 10.92
C GLU A 265 43.53 -0.15 9.87
N SER A 266 43.58 -0.96 8.80
CA SER A 266 42.54 -0.95 7.77
C SER A 266 41.17 -1.36 8.32
N ALA A 267 41.12 -2.31 9.26
CA ALA A 267 39.88 -2.73 9.91
C ALA A 267 39.34 -1.68 10.89
N LYS A 268 40.21 -0.96 11.61
CA LYS A 268 39.84 0.18 12.45
C LYS A 268 39.20 1.31 11.64
N VAL A 269 39.78 1.66 10.49
CA VAL A 269 39.19 2.65 9.58
C VAL A 269 37.78 2.22 9.15
N LYS A 270 37.58 0.94 8.82
CA LYS A 270 36.24 0.43 8.47
C LYS A 270 35.24 0.50 9.64
N VAL A 271 35.70 0.30 10.88
CA VAL A 271 34.86 0.49 12.07
C VAL A 271 34.41 1.94 12.15
N GLU A 272 35.34 2.89 12.01
CA GLU A 272 35.04 4.33 12.05
C GLU A 272 34.07 4.75 10.92
N GLU A 273 34.28 4.25 9.70
CA GLU A 273 33.39 4.48 8.55
C GLU A 273 31.96 3.95 8.80
N GLU A 274 31.84 2.73 9.34
CA GLU A 274 30.53 2.15 9.67
C GLU A 274 29.87 2.87 10.85
N GLU A 275 30.63 3.35 11.84
CA GLU A 275 30.09 4.19 12.92
C GLU A 275 29.57 5.53 12.41
N GLU A 276 30.28 6.18 11.48
CA GLU A 276 29.81 7.39 10.84
C GLU A 276 28.54 7.13 10.00
N ARG A 277 28.51 6.01 9.27
CA ARG A 277 27.33 5.57 8.51
C ARG A 277 26.14 5.33 9.45
N LEU A 278 26.36 4.70 10.59
CA LEU A 278 25.35 4.48 11.63
C LEU A 278 24.81 5.78 12.19
N ALA A 279 25.69 6.75 12.48
CA ALA A 279 25.28 8.07 12.96
C ALA A 279 24.36 8.75 11.92
N LYS A 280 24.74 8.74 10.65
CA LYS A 280 23.93 9.30 9.55
C LYS A 280 22.57 8.62 9.41
N LEU A 281 22.54 7.29 9.35
CA LEU A 281 21.29 6.51 9.24
C LEU A 281 20.38 6.73 10.46
N SER A 282 20.95 6.78 11.67
CA SER A 282 20.18 7.02 12.89
C SER A 282 19.57 8.43 12.91
N ALA A 283 20.29 9.43 12.42
CA ALA A 283 19.81 10.80 12.31
C ALA A 283 18.69 10.92 11.26
N GLU A 284 18.87 10.32 10.07
CA GLU A 284 17.82 10.30 9.03
C GLU A 284 16.57 9.57 9.54
N LEU A 285 16.73 8.41 10.18
CA LEU A 285 15.61 7.66 10.75
C LEU A 285 14.87 8.48 11.81
N ALA A 286 15.58 9.18 12.69
CA ALA A 286 14.98 10.06 13.69
C ALA A 286 14.20 11.21 13.04
N GLU A 287 14.74 11.83 11.99
CA GLU A 287 14.05 12.86 11.22
C GLU A 287 12.78 12.33 10.56
N LYS A 288 12.85 11.18 9.88
CA LYS A 288 11.68 10.55 9.26
C LYS A 288 10.61 10.18 10.28
N ARG A 289 10.99 9.67 11.45
CA ARG A 289 10.06 9.40 12.57
C ARG A 289 9.36 10.68 13.07
N ARG A 290 10.09 11.80 13.17
CA ARG A 290 9.46 13.10 13.52
C ARG A 290 8.48 13.57 12.45
N ALA A 291 8.85 13.47 11.18
CA ALA A 291 7.98 13.84 10.07
C ALA A 291 6.72 12.97 10.04
N PHE A 292 6.85 11.67 10.24
CA PHE A 292 5.74 10.72 10.36
C PHE A 292 4.81 11.08 11.52
N ALA A 293 5.36 11.36 12.71
CA ALA A 293 4.56 11.78 13.86
C ALA A 293 3.77 13.08 13.59
N SER A 294 4.39 14.05 12.89
CA SER A 294 3.71 15.28 12.48
C SER A 294 2.58 15.02 11.49
N LEU A 295 2.79 14.13 10.51
CA LEU A 295 1.74 13.74 9.54
C LEU A 295 0.58 13.03 10.26
N ALA A 296 0.90 12.10 11.15
CA ALA A 296 -0.10 11.36 11.92
C ALA A 296 -0.93 12.30 12.81
N SER A 297 -0.29 13.28 13.45
CA SER A 297 -1.00 14.30 14.23
C SER A 297 -1.94 15.13 13.37
N ARG A 298 -1.53 15.52 12.15
CA ARG A 298 -2.38 16.28 11.22
C ARG A 298 -3.56 15.45 10.74
N ALA A 299 -3.34 14.18 10.41
CA ALA A 299 -4.40 13.26 10.02
C ALA A 299 -5.40 13.07 11.16
N TYR A 300 -4.93 12.93 12.39
CA TYR A 300 -5.78 12.82 13.57
C TYR A 300 -6.66 14.06 13.80
N SER A 301 -6.10 15.27 13.65
CA SER A 301 -6.88 16.51 13.75
C SER A 301 -8.00 16.57 12.71
N LEU A 302 -7.70 16.23 11.45
CA LEU A 302 -8.71 16.23 10.40
C LEU A 302 -9.80 15.18 10.63
N PHE A 303 -9.41 14.01 11.14
CA PHE A 303 -10.37 12.99 11.52
C PHE A 303 -11.28 13.45 12.67
N LYS A 304 -10.72 14.17 13.66
CA LYS A 304 -11.48 14.77 14.75
C LYS A 304 -12.47 15.83 14.26
N ASP A 305 -12.04 16.68 13.33
CA ASP A 305 -12.91 17.70 12.73
C ASP A 305 -14.06 17.04 11.96
N LEU A 306 -13.78 15.97 11.20
CA LEU A 306 -14.79 15.17 10.51
C LEU A 306 -15.79 14.52 11.49
N GLU A 307 -15.31 13.95 12.58
CA GLU A 307 -16.15 13.33 13.61
C GLU A 307 -17.08 14.36 14.27
N GLU A 308 -16.57 15.57 14.54
CA GLU A 308 -17.37 16.67 15.10
C GLU A 308 -18.40 17.19 14.09
N HIS A 309 -18.04 17.31 12.81
CA HIS A 309 -18.96 17.71 11.74
C HIS A 309 -20.06 16.68 11.50
N ALA A 310 -19.74 15.39 11.52
CA ALA A 310 -20.73 14.32 11.35
C ALA A 310 -21.70 14.19 12.55
N SER A 311 -21.31 14.69 13.72
CA SER A 311 -22.13 14.64 14.94
C SER A 311 -23.13 15.80 15.06
N LYS A 312 -22.95 16.88 14.30
CA LYS A 312 -23.80 18.08 14.30
C LYS A 312 -24.92 17.98 13.27
#